data_AF-A0A957QUC6-F1
#
_entry.id   AF-A0A957QUC6-F1
#
_cell.length_a   1.000
_cell.length_b   1.000
_cell.length_c   1.000
_cell.angle_alpha   90.00
_cell.angle_beta   90.00
_cell.angle_gamma   90.00
#
_symmetry.space_group_name_H-M   'P 1'
#
loop_
_entity.id
_entity.type
_entity.pdbx_description
1 polymer ?
#
loop_
_entity_poly.entity_id
_entity_poly.type
_entity_poly.pdbx_seq_one_letter_code
_entity_poly.pdbx_strand_id
1 'polypeptide(L)'
;GLEAVKAQLPDGGRMLIEYKFFEPTFYSTDVPDWGTAYAWAVKLGDSAQVLVDLGHHAQGVNIEQIVTFLLDEGKLGGFHFNNRKYADDDLIVGSTNPYELFLIYNELAGAEMSDDPTLSGAARNVAYMIDQCHNIEGKMAPMILSVLNCQEAYAKAL
;
A
#
# COMPACT_ATOMS: atom_id res chain seq x y z
N GLY A 1 -7.95 11.06 -18.37
CA GLY A 1 -6.65 10.99 -17.66
C GLY A 1 -6.82 11.42 -16.22
N LEU A 2 -5.79 11.26 -15.39
CA LEU A 2 -5.89 11.49 -13.94
C LEU A 2 -6.37 12.91 -13.58
N GLU A 3 -5.94 13.95 -14.30
CA GLU A 3 -6.40 15.34 -14.06
C GLU A 3 -7.93 15.50 -14.17
N ALA A 4 -8.55 14.85 -15.16
CA ALA A 4 -9.99 14.92 -15.37
C ALA A 4 -10.77 14.23 -14.25
N VAL A 5 -10.22 13.14 -13.70
CA VAL A 5 -10.83 12.43 -12.56
C VAL A 5 -10.64 13.24 -11.28
N LYS A 6 -9.43 13.81 -11.07
CA LYS A 6 -9.13 14.66 -9.91
C LYS A 6 -10.08 15.85 -9.83
N ALA A 7 -10.40 16.48 -10.96
CA ALA A 7 -11.32 17.61 -11.03
C ALA A 7 -12.78 17.27 -10.61
N GLN A 8 -13.12 15.99 -10.51
CA GLN A 8 -14.44 15.49 -10.08
C GLN A 8 -14.43 14.94 -8.65
N LEU A 9 -13.30 15.00 -7.93
CA LEU A 9 -13.26 14.60 -6.54
C LEU A 9 -14.15 15.51 -5.69
N PRO A 10 -14.92 14.96 -4.73
CA PRO A 10 -15.63 15.77 -3.76
C PRO A 10 -14.64 16.53 -2.88
N ASP A 11 -15.11 17.59 -2.22
CA ASP A 11 -14.31 18.33 -1.25
C ASP A 11 -13.77 17.38 -0.15
N GLY A 12 -12.46 17.44 0.09
CA GLY A 12 -11.75 16.53 1.01
C GLY A 12 -11.49 15.12 0.47
N GLY A 13 -11.93 14.81 -0.76
CA GLY A 13 -11.64 13.55 -1.43
C GLY A 13 -10.16 13.42 -1.78
N ARG A 14 -9.66 12.17 -1.73
CA ARG A 14 -8.28 11.82 -2.11
C ARG A 14 -8.30 10.90 -3.33
N MET A 15 -7.33 11.08 -4.21
CA MET A 15 -7.01 10.17 -5.29
C MET A 15 -5.81 9.33 -4.86
N LEU A 16 -6.01 8.02 -4.80
CA LEU A 16 -4.95 7.06 -4.51
C LEU A 16 -4.52 6.39 -5.81
N ILE A 17 -3.25 6.54 -6.17
CA ILE A 17 -2.67 6.03 -7.41
C ILE A 17 -1.95 4.74 -7.07
N GLU A 18 -2.57 3.63 -7.44
CA GLU A 18 -1.98 2.32 -7.34
C GLU A 18 -1.09 2.04 -8.56
N TYR A 19 0.09 1.47 -8.31
CA TYR A 19 0.99 0.98 -9.34
C TYR A 19 0.96 -0.54 -9.38
N LYS A 20 1.28 -1.11 -10.54
CA LYS A 20 1.41 -2.56 -10.71
C LYS A 20 2.51 -2.90 -11.72
N PHE A 21 3.48 -3.70 -11.29
CA PHE A 21 4.67 -4.01 -12.09
C PHE A 21 4.35 -4.62 -13.47
N PHE A 22 3.40 -5.56 -13.51
CA PHE A 22 2.92 -6.19 -14.74
C PHE A 22 1.53 -6.80 -14.50
N GLU A 23 0.91 -7.32 -15.56
CA GLU A 23 -0.47 -7.82 -15.60
C GLU A 23 -1.53 -6.68 -15.57
N PRO A 24 -2.44 -6.61 -16.56
CA PRO A 24 -2.59 -7.54 -17.70
C PRO A 24 -1.54 -7.33 -18.82
N THR A 25 -0.67 -6.33 -18.67
CA THR A 25 0.38 -6.00 -19.63
C THR A 25 1.70 -6.67 -19.26
N PHE A 26 2.38 -7.25 -20.25
CA PHE A 26 3.59 -8.07 -20.04
C PHE A 26 4.88 -7.47 -20.64
N TYR A 27 4.79 -6.27 -21.20
CA TYR A 27 5.94 -5.55 -21.74
C TYR A 27 6.14 -4.21 -21.03
N SER A 28 5.08 -3.40 -20.97
CA SER A 28 5.07 -2.12 -20.26
C SER A 28 3.71 -1.87 -19.63
N THR A 29 3.71 -1.29 -18.43
CA THR A 29 2.53 -0.75 -17.73
C THR A 29 2.75 0.76 -17.57
N ASP A 30 1.72 1.59 -17.73
CA ASP A 30 1.85 3.06 -17.64
C ASP A 30 2.24 3.55 -16.23
N VAL A 31 1.87 2.78 -15.19
CA VAL A 31 2.22 3.04 -13.79
C VAL A 31 2.84 1.75 -13.20
N PRO A 32 4.09 1.42 -13.56
CA PRO A 32 4.68 0.12 -13.25
C PRO A 32 5.24 0.04 -11.82
N ASP A 33 5.54 1.18 -11.20
CA ASP A 33 6.23 1.22 -9.91
C ASP A 33 5.83 2.45 -9.07
N TRP A 34 6.27 2.41 -7.82
CA TRP A 34 6.09 3.47 -6.83
C TRP A 34 6.68 4.81 -7.30
N GLY A 35 7.77 4.81 -8.07
CA GLY A 35 8.42 6.03 -8.57
C GLY A 35 7.56 6.77 -9.59
N THR A 36 6.94 6.02 -10.50
CA THR A 36 6.01 6.56 -11.49
C THR A 36 4.71 7.04 -10.83
N ALA A 37 4.15 6.26 -9.89
CA ALA A 37 2.99 6.67 -9.10
C ALA A 37 3.27 7.94 -8.27
N TYR A 38 4.43 8.00 -7.61
CA TYR A 38 4.89 9.18 -6.88
C TYR A 38 5.02 10.41 -7.80
N ALA A 39 5.65 10.27 -8.97
CA ALA A 39 5.78 11.37 -9.93
C ALA A 39 4.41 11.91 -10.40
N TRP A 40 3.41 11.03 -10.57
CA TRP A 40 2.04 11.45 -10.84
C TRP A 40 1.40 12.15 -9.65
N ALA A 41 1.56 11.60 -8.43
CA ALA A 41 1.04 12.20 -7.21
C ALA A 41 1.60 13.61 -6.96
N VAL A 42 2.88 13.85 -7.25
CA VAL A 42 3.51 15.18 -7.19
C VAL A 42 2.86 16.13 -8.20
N LYS A 43 2.73 15.72 -9.47
CA LYS A 43 2.13 16.56 -10.53
C LYS A 43 0.66 16.89 -10.25
N LEU A 44 -0.07 15.93 -9.69
CA LEU A 44 -1.48 16.08 -9.36
C LEU A 44 -1.70 16.82 -8.04
N GLY A 45 -0.66 17.13 -7.26
CA GLY A 45 -0.76 17.95 -6.05
C GLY A 45 -1.32 17.22 -4.82
N ASP A 46 -1.78 17.99 -3.84
CA ASP A 46 -1.95 17.51 -2.46
C ASP A 46 -3.05 16.46 -2.26
N SER A 47 -4.08 16.45 -3.12
CA SER A 47 -5.14 15.45 -3.04
C SER A 47 -4.76 14.11 -3.69
N ALA A 48 -3.59 13.99 -4.29
CA ALA A 48 -3.09 12.77 -4.91
C ALA A 48 -1.94 12.16 -4.11
N GLN A 49 -2.08 10.86 -3.83
CA GLN A 49 -1.14 10.06 -3.04
C GLN A 49 -0.98 8.66 -3.68
N VAL A 50 -0.01 7.89 -3.22
CA VAL A 50 0.30 6.54 -3.72
C VAL A 50 -0.44 5.50 -2.88
N LEU A 51 -1.03 4.51 -3.55
CA LEU A 51 -1.53 3.29 -2.93
C LEU A 51 -0.51 2.17 -3.15
N VAL A 52 -0.08 1.53 -2.07
CA VAL A 52 0.87 0.42 -2.10
C VAL A 52 0.12 -0.90 -1.97
N ASP A 53 0.18 -1.73 -3.00
CA ASP A 53 -0.24 -3.13 -2.93
C ASP A 53 0.99 -4.02 -2.75
N LEU A 54 0.96 -4.95 -1.79
CA LEU A 54 2.12 -5.80 -1.48
C LEU A 54 2.47 -6.77 -2.62
N GLY A 55 1.47 -7.18 -3.41
CA GLY A 55 1.49 -7.99 -4.62
C GLY A 55 2.35 -7.40 -5.75
N HIS A 56 2.33 -6.07 -5.87
CA HIS A 56 2.55 -5.34 -7.12
C HIS A 56 4.01 -4.97 -7.45
N HIS A 57 4.98 -5.52 -6.73
CA HIS A 57 6.39 -5.15 -6.87
C HIS A 57 7.19 -6.17 -7.69
N ALA A 58 8.34 -5.77 -8.23
CA ALA A 58 9.31 -6.74 -8.73
C ALA A 58 9.80 -7.68 -7.61
N GLN A 59 10.38 -8.81 -7.99
CA GLN A 59 10.96 -9.77 -7.04
C GLN A 59 12.19 -9.19 -6.34
N GLY A 60 12.28 -9.40 -5.01
CA GLY A 60 13.39 -8.92 -4.19
C GLY A 60 13.35 -7.44 -3.81
N VAL A 61 12.27 -6.72 -4.14
CA VAL A 61 12.06 -5.34 -3.69
C VAL A 61 11.87 -5.30 -2.17
N ASN A 62 12.55 -4.38 -1.50
CA ASN A 62 12.27 -4.02 -0.12
C ASN A 62 11.07 -3.06 -0.09
N ILE A 63 9.91 -3.55 0.34
CA ILE A 63 8.64 -2.79 0.29
C ILE A 63 8.58 -1.79 1.44
N GLU A 64 9.02 -2.18 2.63
CA GLU A 64 9.05 -1.31 3.82
C GLU A 64 9.91 -0.05 3.59
N GLN A 65 10.99 -0.12 2.82
CA GLN A 65 11.77 1.06 2.41
C GLN A 65 10.97 2.01 1.50
N ILE A 66 10.15 1.47 0.60
CA ILE A 66 9.25 2.29 -0.25
C ILE A 66 8.21 2.98 0.63
N VAL A 67 7.68 2.26 1.62
CA VAL A 67 6.74 2.81 2.61
C VAL A 67 7.38 3.98 3.37
N THR A 68 8.59 3.81 3.91
CA THR A 68 9.32 4.89 4.60
C THR A 68 9.52 6.12 3.71
N PHE A 69 9.93 5.92 2.44
CA PHE A 69 10.11 7.01 1.48
C PHE A 69 8.80 7.77 1.23
N LEU A 70 7.70 7.05 0.97
CA LEU A 70 6.41 7.67 0.69
C LEU A 70 5.82 8.38 1.92
N LEU A 71 6.11 7.88 3.13
CA LEU A 71 5.74 8.53 4.39
C LEU A 71 6.50 9.86 4.56
N ASP A 72 7.81 9.85 4.37
CA ASP A 72 8.68 11.04 4.48
C ASP A 72 8.24 12.15 3.50
N GLU A 73 7.86 11.76 2.28
CA GLU A 73 7.37 12.66 1.26
C GLU A 73 5.89 13.07 1.43
N GLY A 74 5.19 12.55 2.44
CA GLY A 74 3.75 12.80 2.65
C GLY A 74 2.86 12.25 1.52
N LYS A 75 3.37 11.31 0.73
CA LYS A 75 2.71 10.72 -0.45
C LYS A 75 2.23 9.30 -0.25
N LEU A 76 2.40 8.69 0.93
CA LEU A 76 1.72 7.44 1.25
C LEU A 76 0.23 7.72 1.53
N GLY A 77 -0.64 7.16 0.70
CA GLY A 77 -2.09 7.35 0.80
C GLY A 77 -2.82 6.15 1.41
N GLY A 78 -2.35 4.94 1.13
CA GLY A 78 -2.98 3.73 1.64
C GLY A 78 -2.29 2.44 1.20
N PHE A 79 -2.84 1.33 1.70
CA PHE A 79 -2.42 -0.02 1.37
C PHE A 79 -3.56 -0.86 0.82
N HIS A 80 -3.23 -1.72 -0.13
CA HIS A 80 -3.90 -2.98 -0.37
C HIS A 80 -3.05 -4.10 0.24
N PHE A 81 -3.56 -4.70 1.32
CA PHE A 81 -2.89 -5.81 1.98
C PHE A 81 -3.31 -7.15 1.36
N ASN A 82 -2.29 -7.89 0.93
CA ASN A 82 -2.31 -9.32 0.63
C ASN A 82 -1.00 -9.95 1.11
N ASN A 83 -0.73 -11.16 0.68
CA ASN A 83 0.61 -11.69 0.67
C ASN A 83 0.90 -12.40 -0.66
N ARG A 84 2.17 -12.68 -0.90
CA ARG A 84 2.64 -13.24 -2.16
C ARG A 84 3.85 -14.12 -1.98
N LYS A 85 4.14 -14.89 -3.02
CA LYS A 85 5.39 -15.62 -3.21
C LYS A 85 5.99 -15.36 -4.59
N TYR A 86 5.18 -15.34 -5.65
CA TYR A 86 5.67 -15.26 -7.03
C TYR A 86 5.36 -13.92 -7.70
N ALA A 87 4.15 -13.40 -7.57
CA ALA A 87 3.77 -12.12 -8.14
C ALA A 87 2.60 -11.53 -7.35
N ASP A 88 1.59 -11.05 -8.05
CA ASP A 88 0.32 -10.62 -7.48
C ASP A 88 -0.56 -11.84 -7.19
N ASP A 89 -0.17 -12.62 -6.19
CA ASP A 89 -0.80 -13.91 -5.90
C ASP A 89 -2.10 -13.76 -5.07
N ASP A 90 -2.36 -12.57 -4.52
CA ASP A 90 -3.57 -12.23 -3.76
C ASP A 90 -3.87 -13.16 -2.57
N LEU A 91 -2.82 -13.68 -1.90
CA LEU A 91 -2.95 -14.63 -0.80
C LEU A 91 -3.36 -13.93 0.50
N ILE A 92 -3.84 -14.73 1.46
CA ILE A 92 -4.17 -14.35 2.85
C ILE A 92 -3.01 -13.52 3.46
N VAL A 93 -3.32 -12.43 4.17
CA VAL A 93 -2.31 -11.43 4.58
C VAL A 93 -1.38 -12.11 5.59
N GLY A 94 -0.07 -11.96 5.45
CA GLY A 94 0.90 -12.56 6.36
C GLY A 94 1.00 -14.09 6.31
N SER A 95 0.39 -14.76 5.33
CA SER A 95 0.42 -16.24 5.22
C SER A 95 1.72 -16.81 4.67
N THR A 96 2.49 -16.04 3.88
CA THR A 96 3.75 -16.50 3.27
C THR A 96 4.98 -15.81 3.84
N ASN A 97 4.87 -14.51 4.18
CA ASN A 97 5.94 -13.71 4.77
C ASN A 97 5.38 -12.77 5.87
N PRO A 98 5.05 -13.29 7.06
CA PRO A 98 4.54 -12.46 8.16
C PRO A 98 5.56 -11.44 8.69
N TYR A 99 6.86 -11.62 8.42
CA TYR A 99 7.89 -10.69 8.89
C TYR A 99 7.92 -9.40 8.06
N GLU A 100 7.75 -9.47 6.73
CA GLU A 100 7.59 -8.29 5.87
C GLU A 100 6.37 -7.44 6.29
N LEU A 101 5.24 -8.09 6.60
CA LEU A 101 4.07 -7.40 7.15
C LEU A 101 4.39 -6.66 8.45
N PHE A 102 5.13 -7.30 9.36
CA PHE A 102 5.59 -6.66 10.59
C PHE A 102 6.51 -5.47 10.32
N LEU A 103 7.48 -5.61 9.40
CA LEU A 103 8.41 -4.53 9.06
C LEU A 103 7.68 -3.31 8.48
N ILE A 104 6.67 -3.52 7.63
CA ILE A 104 5.82 -2.44 7.12
C ILE A 104 5.08 -1.73 8.26
N TYR A 105 4.48 -2.49 9.19
CA TYR A 105 3.83 -1.90 10.36
C TYR A 105 4.81 -1.20 11.32
N ASN A 106 6.05 -1.68 11.42
CA ASN A 106 7.11 -1.04 12.19
C ASN A 106 7.42 0.37 11.66
N GLU A 107 7.52 0.54 10.33
CA GLU A 107 7.71 1.85 9.72
C GLU A 107 6.51 2.78 9.96
N LEU A 108 5.28 2.25 9.85
CA LEU A 108 4.05 3.01 10.10
C LEU A 108 3.93 3.48 11.55
N ALA A 109 4.15 2.59 12.51
CA ALA A 109 4.10 2.91 13.93
C ALA A 109 5.21 3.91 14.31
N GLY A 110 6.43 3.70 13.81
CA GLY A 110 7.54 4.63 14.00
C GLY A 110 7.25 6.03 13.45
N ALA A 111 6.66 6.11 12.25
CA ALA A 111 6.26 7.37 11.64
C ALA A 111 5.15 8.08 12.43
N GLU A 112 4.14 7.35 12.92
CA GLU A 112 3.04 7.91 13.73
C GLU A 112 3.53 8.50 15.08
N MET A 113 4.57 7.89 15.66
CA MET A 113 5.21 8.33 16.91
C MET A 113 6.26 9.45 16.72
N SER A 114 6.56 9.84 15.48
CA SER A 114 7.53 10.89 15.19
C SER A 114 7.05 12.28 15.65
N ASP A 115 8.01 13.10 16.08
CA ASP A 115 7.79 14.53 16.36
C ASP A 115 7.64 15.37 15.08
N ASP A 116 7.96 14.82 13.91
CA ASP A 116 7.75 15.49 12.61
C ASP A 116 6.24 15.50 12.27
N PRO A 117 5.60 16.69 12.16
CA PRO A 117 4.17 16.79 11.85
C PRO A 117 3.78 16.27 10.48
N THR A 118 4.68 16.35 9.48
CA THR A 118 4.44 15.83 8.13
C THR A 118 4.41 14.31 8.17
N LEU A 119 5.43 13.71 8.77
CA LEU A 119 5.58 12.26 8.85
C LEU A 119 4.46 11.62 9.67
N SER A 120 4.22 12.14 10.88
CA SER A 120 3.16 11.66 11.77
C SER A 120 1.76 11.92 11.21
N GLY A 121 1.56 13.05 10.52
CA GLY A 121 0.33 13.36 9.81
C GLY A 121 0.06 12.41 8.64
N ALA A 122 1.09 12.08 7.86
CA ALA A 122 1.01 11.13 6.76
C ALA A 122 0.62 9.74 7.27
N ALA A 123 1.31 9.22 8.30
CA ALA A 123 1.03 7.91 8.91
C ALA A 123 -0.41 7.79 9.43
N ARG A 124 -0.90 8.81 10.14
CA ARG A 124 -2.29 8.83 10.67
C ARG A 124 -3.37 8.89 9.59
N ASN A 125 -3.01 9.32 8.38
CA ASN A 125 -3.96 9.47 7.27
C ASN A 125 -3.90 8.30 6.26
N VAL A 126 -3.11 7.26 6.53
CA VAL A 126 -3.03 6.05 5.70
C VAL A 126 -4.39 5.32 5.72
N ALA A 127 -4.91 4.99 4.54
CA ALA A 127 -6.05 4.11 4.39
C ALA A 127 -5.59 2.64 4.39
N TYR A 128 -6.17 1.80 5.25
CA TYR A 128 -5.87 0.37 5.30
C TYR A 128 -6.99 -0.45 4.67
N MET A 129 -6.68 -1.17 3.61
CA MET A 129 -7.64 -2.00 2.86
C MET A 129 -7.02 -3.38 2.61
N ILE A 130 -7.87 -4.38 2.40
CA ILE A 130 -7.47 -5.73 2.03
C ILE A 130 -7.89 -5.94 0.58
N ASP A 131 -6.95 -6.32 -0.28
CA ASP A 131 -7.23 -6.72 -1.66
C ASP A 131 -6.68 -8.13 -1.86
N GLN A 132 -7.57 -9.12 -2.00
CA GLN A 132 -7.22 -10.54 -1.95
C GLN A 132 -8.21 -11.41 -2.72
N CYS A 133 -7.74 -12.59 -3.12
CA CYS A 133 -8.50 -13.54 -3.92
C CYS A 133 -8.39 -14.94 -3.33
N HIS A 134 -9.37 -15.31 -2.49
CA HIS A 134 -9.44 -16.65 -1.92
C HIS A 134 -9.93 -17.68 -2.94
N ASN A 135 -9.01 -18.46 -3.50
CA ASN A 135 -9.30 -19.44 -4.54
C ASN A 135 -9.69 -20.82 -3.97
N ILE A 136 -9.24 -21.17 -2.75
CA ILE A 136 -9.39 -22.53 -2.19
C ILE A 136 -10.13 -22.51 -0.82
N GLU A 137 -9.90 -21.50 0.00
CA GLU A 137 -10.14 -21.50 1.46
C GLU A 137 -11.58 -21.10 1.86
N GLY A 138 -12.42 -20.73 0.90
CA GLY A 138 -13.70 -20.05 1.15
C GLY A 138 -13.51 -18.53 1.27
N LYS A 139 -14.56 -17.76 1.60
CA LYS A 139 -14.46 -16.28 1.59
C LYS A 139 -14.35 -15.64 2.97
N MET A 140 -15.08 -16.16 3.97
CA MET A 140 -15.21 -15.52 5.28
C MET A 140 -14.05 -15.84 6.23
N ALA A 141 -13.76 -17.13 6.45
CA ALA A 141 -12.69 -17.56 7.36
C ALA A 141 -11.30 -16.99 7.00
N PRO A 142 -10.85 -17.03 5.73
CA PRO A 142 -9.56 -16.44 5.37
C PRO A 142 -9.54 -14.91 5.47
N MET A 143 -10.66 -14.22 5.22
CA MET A 143 -10.76 -12.77 5.46
C MET A 143 -10.59 -12.43 6.95
N ILE A 144 -11.23 -13.19 7.85
CA ILE A 144 -11.04 -13.03 9.30
C ILE A 144 -9.57 -13.25 9.68
N LEU A 145 -8.93 -14.27 9.11
CA LEU A 145 -7.52 -14.56 9.36
C LEU A 145 -6.60 -13.42 8.87
N SER A 146 -6.85 -12.85 7.69
CA SER A 146 -6.14 -11.67 7.19
C SER A 146 -6.23 -10.49 8.16
N VAL A 147 -7.43 -10.18 8.66
CA VAL A 147 -7.63 -9.10 9.64
C VAL A 147 -6.86 -9.37 10.93
N LEU A 148 -6.91 -10.61 11.44
CA LEU A 148 -6.16 -10.99 12.64
C LEU A 148 -4.65 -10.84 12.44
N ASN A 149 -4.12 -11.24 11.28
CA ASN A 149 -2.70 -11.12 10.97
C ASN A 149 -2.27 -9.64 10.89
N CYS A 150 -3.09 -8.77 10.29
CA CYS A 150 -2.85 -7.32 10.32
C CYS A 150 -2.82 -6.77 11.75
N GLN A 151 -3.81 -7.13 12.57
CA GLN A 151 -3.89 -6.68 13.96
C GLN A 151 -2.71 -7.18 14.80
N GLU A 152 -2.30 -8.42 14.62
CA GLU A 152 -1.16 -9.01 15.32
C GLU A 152 0.16 -8.34 14.92
N ALA A 153 0.39 -8.12 13.62
CA ALA A 153 1.57 -7.44 13.13
C ALA A 153 1.64 -5.99 13.61
N TYR A 154 0.51 -5.27 13.57
CA TYR A 154 0.42 -3.92 14.11
C TYR A 154 0.66 -3.88 15.62
N ALA A 155 0.06 -4.78 16.39
CA ALA A 155 0.26 -4.85 17.84
C ALA A 155 1.72 -5.16 18.24
N LYS A 156 2.47 -5.87 17.39
CA LYS A 156 3.91 -6.10 17.60
C LYS A 156 4.77 -4.87 17.31
N ALA A 157 4.27 -3.93 16.51
CA ALA A 157 4.99 -2.72 16.11
C ALA A 157 4.80 -1.55 17.09
N LEU A 158 3.77 -1.61 17.96
CA LEU A 158 3.49 -0.63 19.03
C LEU A 158 4.40 -0.84 20.25
#